data_AF-A0A940A5D6-F1
#
_entry.id   AF-A0A940A5D6-F1
#
_cell.length_a   1.000
_cell.length_b   1.000
_cell.length_c   1.000
_cell.angle_alpha   90.00
_cell.angle_beta   90.00
_cell.angle_gamma   90.00
#
_symmetry.space_group_name_H-M   'P 1'
#
loop_
_entity.id
_entity.type
_entity.pdbx_description
1 polymer ?
#
loop_
_entity_poly.entity_id
_entity_poly.type
_entity_poly.pdbx_seq_one_letter_code
_entity_poly.pdbx_strand_id
1 'polypeptide(L)'
;MKRTLMIIAIMLPMLGSWAYQNCPDDYTYQRSDGRQAVISLRDGDSTAVIEYRVDGELLSEWEIRHKVFRFCCGDITGDGIPEIAVGVIKPTRYSPDERKRLWLLKLYEEELIRPLWLSSRLSHRLEDFSIEPDGTILSSEVEEDGTPVKVRYRYRGFGLKYIDRSRTGFRSKSSLK
;
A
#
# COMPACT_ATOMS: atom_id res chain seq x y z
N MET A 1 48.39 23.26 -16.21
CA MET A 1 47.89 22.05 -16.91
C MET A 1 46.89 21.36 -16.00
N LYS A 2 45.58 21.52 -16.27
CA LYS A 2 44.50 20.94 -15.44
C LYS A 2 44.29 19.47 -15.85
N ARG A 3 44.47 18.53 -14.93
CA ARG A 3 44.11 17.12 -15.12
C ARG A 3 42.70 16.89 -14.56
N THR A 4 41.77 16.59 -15.45
CA THR A 4 40.41 16.14 -15.16
C THR A 4 40.47 14.73 -14.55
N LEU A 5 39.92 14.54 -13.35
CA LEU A 5 39.64 13.21 -12.81
C LEU A 5 38.14 12.93 -12.99
N MET A 6 37.83 12.01 -13.88
CA MET A 6 36.51 11.38 -14.03
C MET A 6 36.35 10.36 -12.91
N ILE A 7 35.37 10.54 -12.03
CA ILE A 7 34.98 9.52 -11.05
C ILE A 7 33.91 8.65 -11.71
N ILE A 8 34.29 7.42 -12.05
CA ILE A 8 33.36 6.37 -12.48
C ILE A 8 32.84 5.69 -11.21
N ALA A 9 31.59 5.95 -10.84
CA ALA A 9 30.92 5.23 -9.76
C ALA A 9 30.44 3.87 -10.29
N ILE A 10 31.20 2.82 -9.98
CA ILE A 10 30.81 1.43 -10.22
C ILE A 10 29.78 1.06 -9.14
N MET A 11 28.49 1.09 -9.50
CA MET A 11 27.41 0.55 -8.67
C MET A 11 27.46 -0.97 -8.70
N LEU A 12 28.00 -1.55 -7.63
CA LEU A 12 27.98 -2.98 -7.37
C LEU A 12 26.56 -3.38 -6.94
N PRO A 13 25.84 -4.28 -7.64
CA PRO A 13 24.53 -4.71 -7.18
C PRO A 13 24.70 -5.63 -5.97
N MET A 14 24.41 -5.10 -4.78
CA MET A 14 24.20 -5.95 -3.61
C MET A 14 23.01 -6.86 -3.87
N LEU A 15 23.26 -8.17 -3.78
CA LEU A 15 22.26 -9.22 -3.68
C LEU A 15 21.43 -8.99 -2.40
N GLY A 16 20.43 -8.13 -2.49
CA GLY A 16 19.43 -7.88 -1.46
C GLY A 16 18.14 -8.58 -1.84
N SER A 17 17.69 -9.47 -0.98
CA SER A 17 16.29 -9.91 -0.87
C SER A 17 15.39 -8.71 -1.15
N TRP A 18 14.55 -8.77 -2.19
CA TRP A 18 13.66 -7.67 -2.58
C TRP A 18 12.93 -7.18 -1.34
N ALA A 19 13.34 -6.00 -0.88
CA ALA A 19 12.80 -5.35 0.28
C ALA A 19 11.28 -5.26 0.06
N TYR A 20 10.53 -5.77 1.04
CA TYR A 20 9.21 -5.25 1.33
C TYR A 20 9.28 -3.73 1.12
N GLN A 21 8.54 -3.20 0.15
CA GLN A 21 8.50 -1.75 -0.09
C GLN A 21 8.24 -1.12 1.28
N ASN A 22 9.23 -0.41 1.83
CA ASN A 22 9.04 0.35 3.05
C ASN A 22 7.83 1.24 2.77
N CYS A 23 6.84 1.17 3.64
CA CYS A 23 5.63 1.95 3.54
C CYS A 23 5.84 3.11 4.53
N PRO A 24 6.53 4.19 4.10
CA PRO A 24 6.84 5.32 4.96
C PRO A 24 5.57 6.04 5.38
N ASP A 25 5.63 6.74 6.51
CA ASP A 25 4.52 7.59 6.95
C ASP A 25 4.27 8.76 5.98
N ASP A 26 5.27 9.13 5.16
CA ASP A 26 5.17 10.17 4.14
C ASP A 26 5.46 9.59 2.75
N TYR A 27 4.57 9.83 1.79
CA TYR A 27 4.72 9.47 0.38
C TYR A 27 4.77 10.74 -0.48
N THR A 28 5.86 10.94 -1.21
CA THR A 28 6.06 12.13 -2.06
C THR A 28 5.99 11.75 -3.54
N TYR A 29 5.30 12.57 -4.33
CA TYR A 29 5.24 12.42 -5.79
C TYR A 29 5.12 13.79 -6.48
N GLN A 30 5.31 13.79 -7.80
CA GLN A 30 5.11 14.97 -8.65
C GLN A 30 3.73 14.88 -9.29
N ARG A 31 2.93 15.95 -9.15
CA ARG A 31 1.60 16.04 -9.76
C ARG A 31 1.67 16.24 -11.26
N SER A 32 0.53 16.08 -11.93
CA SER A 32 0.39 16.32 -13.36
C SER A 32 0.71 17.78 -13.76
N ASP A 33 0.51 18.73 -12.85
CA ASP A 33 0.83 20.16 -13.03
C ASP A 33 2.27 20.54 -12.65
N GLY A 34 3.10 19.56 -12.25
CA GLY A 34 4.51 19.76 -11.89
C GLY A 34 4.75 20.27 -10.46
N ARG A 35 3.72 20.40 -9.63
CA ARG A 35 3.87 20.72 -8.20
C ARG A 35 4.25 19.48 -7.40
N GLN A 36 4.98 19.69 -6.31
CA GLN A 36 5.32 18.60 -5.40
C GLN A 36 4.16 18.33 -4.47
N ALA A 37 3.79 17.06 -4.32
CA ALA A 37 2.75 16.64 -3.40
C ALA A 37 3.24 15.59 -2.42
N VAL A 38 2.69 15.64 -1.21
CA VAL A 38 3.00 14.73 -0.10
C VAL A 38 1.69 14.20 0.49
N ILE A 39 1.61 12.89 0.64
CA ILE A 39 0.55 12.20 1.36
C ILE A 39 1.17 11.65 2.64
N SER A 40 0.63 12.02 3.79
CA SER A 40 1.19 11.68 5.09
C SER A 40 0.16 11.02 5.99
N LEU A 41 0.55 10.00 6.74
CA LEU A 41 -0.20 9.53 7.90
C LEU A 41 0.34 10.22 9.16
N ARG A 42 -0.56 10.87 9.90
CA ARG A 42 -0.31 11.41 11.24
C ARG A 42 -1.08 10.56 12.23
N ASP A 43 -0.37 9.65 12.91
CA ASP A 43 -0.98 8.82 13.94
C ASP A 43 -1.04 9.59 15.27
N GLY A 44 -2.18 9.52 15.94
CA GLY A 44 -2.44 10.18 17.22
C GLY A 44 -3.05 9.20 18.21
N ASP A 45 -3.15 9.58 19.49
CA ASP A 45 -3.50 8.65 20.57
C ASP A 45 -4.87 7.95 20.41
N SER A 46 -5.83 8.57 19.71
CA SER A 46 -7.20 8.04 19.51
C SER A 46 -7.66 8.02 18.05
N THR A 47 -6.99 8.77 17.18
CA THR A 47 -7.36 8.96 15.78
C THR A 47 -6.10 9.17 14.96
N ALA A 48 -6.06 8.57 13.77
CA ALA A 48 -5.06 8.91 12.77
C ALA A 48 -5.66 9.87 11.74
N VAL A 49 -4.85 10.71 11.12
CA VAL A 49 -5.26 11.63 10.05
C VAL A 49 -4.37 11.40 8.86
N ILE A 50 -4.96 11.28 7.68
CA ILE A 50 -4.23 11.36 6.42
C ILE A 50 -4.23 12.80 5.98
N GLU A 51 -3.05 13.39 5.83
CA GLU A 51 -2.87 14.73 5.27
C GLU A 51 -2.42 14.62 3.82
N TYR A 52 -2.98 15.46 2.96
CA TYR A 52 -2.53 15.66 1.60
C TYR A 52 -2.10 17.11 1.41
N ARG A 53 -0.81 17.30 1.12
CA ARG A 53 -0.16 18.60 0.99
C ARG A 53 0.40 18.80 -0.41
N VAL A 54 0.36 20.03 -0.89
CA VAL A 54 0.92 20.43 -2.21
C VAL A 54 1.75 21.69 -1.99
N ASP A 55 3.02 21.65 -2.40
CA ASP A 55 4.01 22.71 -2.15
C ASP A 55 4.06 23.18 -0.68
N GLY A 56 3.81 22.24 0.25
CA GLY A 56 3.79 22.47 1.70
C GLY A 56 2.44 22.89 2.27
N GLU A 57 1.50 23.34 1.44
CA GLU A 57 0.16 23.74 1.86
C GLU A 57 -0.75 22.54 2.05
N LEU A 58 -1.51 22.52 3.15
CA LEU A 58 -2.51 21.48 3.41
C LEU A 58 -3.72 21.69 2.51
N LEU A 59 -4.00 20.71 1.65
CA LEU A 59 -5.08 20.78 0.67
C LEU A 59 -6.30 19.94 1.07
N SER A 60 -6.07 18.76 1.64
CA SER A 60 -7.15 17.89 2.13
C SER A 60 -6.67 17.03 3.29
N GLU A 61 -7.63 16.66 4.15
CA GLU A 61 -7.42 15.73 5.25
C GLU A 61 -8.49 14.64 5.25
N TRP A 62 -8.15 13.49 5.83
CA TRP A 62 -9.10 12.41 6.08
C TRP A 62 -8.86 11.79 7.46
N GLU A 63 -9.83 11.98 8.36
CA GLU A 63 -9.79 11.42 9.72
C GLU A 63 -10.11 9.92 9.72
N ILE A 64 -9.32 9.15 10.48
CA ILE A 64 -9.50 7.72 10.71
C ILE A 64 -9.69 7.48 12.21
N ARG A 65 -10.92 7.13 12.60
CA ARG A 65 -11.31 6.83 13.99
C ARG A 65 -11.03 5.39 14.43
N HIS A 66 -10.02 4.78 13.82
CA HIS A 66 -9.68 3.38 14.03
C HIS A 66 -8.17 3.24 14.08
N LYS A 67 -7.68 2.25 14.82
CA LYS A 67 -6.26 1.96 14.85
C LYS A 67 -5.76 1.61 13.44
N VAL A 68 -4.73 2.31 12.99
CA VAL A 68 -4.04 2.02 11.73
C VAL A 68 -2.90 1.05 12.02
N PHE A 69 -2.73 0.02 11.18
CA PHE A 69 -1.63 -0.93 11.28
C PHE A 69 -0.70 -0.91 10.06
N ARG A 70 -1.12 -0.27 8.98
CA ARG A 70 -0.38 -0.17 7.71
C ARG A 70 -0.87 1.03 6.92
N PHE A 71 0.04 1.73 6.24
CA PHE A 71 -0.26 2.83 5.34
C PHE A 71 0.69 2.77 4.15
N CYS A 72 0.18 2.64 2.93
CA CYS A 72 0.99 2.57 1.72
C CYS A 72 0.33 3.42 0.63
N CYS A 73 1.12 3.95 -0.30
CA CYS A 73 0.61 4.67 -1.46
C CYS A 73 1.18 4.07 -2.75
N GLY A 74 0.43 4.19 -3.85
CA GLY A 74 0.84 3.76 -5.18
C GLY A 74 -0.29 3.89 -6.20
N ASP A 75 0.04 3.86 -7.49
CA ASP A 75 -0.92 3.95 -8.60
C ASP A 75 -1.67 2.62 -8.78
N ILE A 76 -2.74 2.41 -8.00
CA ILE A 76 -3.50 1.17 -7.93
C ILE A 76 -4.52 1.10 -9.09
N THR A 77 -5.02 2.24 -9.53
CA THR A 77 -6.00 2.36 -10.61
C THR A 77 -5.36 2.46 -11.99
N GLY A 78 -4.08 2.84 -12.08
CA GLY A 78 -3.30 2.94 -13.31
C GLY A 78 -3.53 4.26 -14.05
N ASP A 79 -3.97 5.32 -13.37
CA ASP A 79 -4.21 6.64 -13.95
C ASP A 79 -3.05 7.62 -13.72
N GLY A 80 -1.98 7.17 -13.04
CA GLY A 80 -0.80 7.96 -12.72
C GLY A 80 -0.94 8.82 -11.46
N ILE A 81 -2.11 8.82 -10.81
CA ILE A 81 -2.34 9.48 -9.52
C ILE A 81 -2.30 8.40 -8.43
N PRO A 82 -1.48 8.57 -7.37
CA PRO A 82 -1.40 7.55 -6.34
C PRO A 82 -2.70 7.44 -5.54
N GLU A 83 -3.16 6.20 -5.35
CA GLU A 83 -4.11 5.86 -4.32
C GLU A 83 -3.43 5.67 -2.96
N ILE A 84 -4.26 5.76 -1.93
CA ILE A 84 -3.87 5.61 -0.53
C ILE A 84 -4.49 4.32 0.01
N ALA A 85 -3.66 3.37 0.38
CA ALA A 85 -4.06 2.10 0.97
C ALA A 85 -3.79 2.09 2.47
N VAL A 86 -4.84 1.95 3.26
CA VAL A 86 -4.77 1.99 4.73
C VAL A 86 -5.29 0.70 5.33
N GLY A 87 -4.48 0.09 6.18
CA GLY A 87 -4.86 -1.02 7.03
C GLY A 87 -5.46 -0.50 8.33
N VAL A 88 -6.75 -0.74 8.55
CA VAL A 88 -7.44 -0.37 9.79
C VAL A 88 -7.89 -1.59 10.58
N ILE A 89 -7.94 -1.49 11.90
CA ILE A 89 -8.53 -2.49 12.79
C ILE A 89 -9.89 -1.97 13.24
N LYS A 90 -10.96 -2.65 12.82
CA LYS A 90 -12.33 -2.24 13.15
C LYS A 90 -13.33 -3.40 13.09
N PRO A 91 -14.49 -3.27 13.75
CA PRO A 91 -15.63 -4.16 13.52
C PRO A 91 -16.39 -3.75 12.26
N THR A 92 -17.29 -4.62 11.79
CA THR A 92 -18.25 -4.31 10.72
C THR A 92 -19.65 -4.75 11.14
N ARG A 93 -20.70 -4.22 10.50
CA ARG A 93 -22.10 -4.59 10.80
C ARG A 93 -22.34 -6.11 10.82
N TYR A 94 -21.65 -6.87 9.96
CA TYR A 94 -21.81 -8.33 9.81
C TYR A 94 -20.67 -9.16 10.41
N SER A 95 -19.72 -8.52 11.10
CA SER A 95 -18.61 -9.18 11.81
C SER A 95 -18.23 -8.25 12.97
N PRO A 96 -18.83 -8.45 14.16
CA PRO A 96 -18.68 -7.55 15.29
C PRO A 96 -17.28 -7.62 15.92
N ASP A 97 -16.51 -8.68 15.67
CA ASP A 97 -15.12 -8.75 16.10
C ASP A 97 -14.27 -7.73 15.34
N GLU A 98 -13.39 -7.05 16.06
CA GLU A 98 -12.35 -6.24 15.46
C GLU A 98 -11.41 -7.09 14.62
N ARG A 99 -11.23 -6.70 13.37
CA ARG A 99 -10.33 -7.40 12.45
C ARG A 99 -9.65 -6.38 11.55
N LYS A 100 -8.47 -6.75 11.05
CA LYS A 100 -7.75 -5.99 10.02
C LYS A 100 -8.58 -5.89 8.75
N ARG A 101 -8.63 -4.70 8.17
CA ARG A 101 -9.36 -4.35 6.94
C ARG A 101 -8.49 -3.44 6.09
N LEU A 102 -8.54 -3.64 4.78
CA LEU A 102 -7.91 -2.77 3.81
C LEU A 102 -8.92 -1.73 3.35
N TRP A 103 -8.58 -0.46 3.45
CA TRP A 103 -9.27 0.66 2.83
C TRP A 103 -8.43 1.22 1.70
N LEU A 104 -9.09 1.59 0.61
CA LEU A 104 -8.51 2.33 -0.50
C LEU A 104 -9.19 3.69 -0.59
N LEU A 105 -8.41 4.74 -0.67
CA LEU A 105 -8.84 6.11 -0.91
C LEU A 105 -8.14 6.61 -2.17
N LYS A 106 -8.77 7.57 -2.84
CA LYS A 106 -8.24 8.25 -4.03
C LYS A 106 -8.13 9.74 -3.78
N LEU A 107 -7.28 10.38 -4.58
CA LEU A 107 -7.23 11.83 -4.71
C LEU A 107 -8.18 12.25 -5.85
N TYR A 108 -9.42 12.57 -5.49
CA TYR A 108 -10.41 13.03 -6.46
C TYR A 108 -10.03 14.43 -6.97
N GLU A 109 -9.95 14.56 -8.30
CA GLU A 109 -9.48 15.78 -8.98
C GLU A 109 -8.09 16.25 -8.50
N GLU A 110 -7.27 15.32 -7.98
CA GLU A 110 -5.97 15.62 -7.35
C GLU A 110 -6.01 16.65 -6.21
N GLU A 111 -7.18 16.86 -5.60
CA GLU A 111 -7.39 17.85 -4.53
C GLU A 111 -7.93 17.20 -3.26
N LEU A 112 -8.95 16.34 -3.39
CA LEU A 112 -9.73 15.86 -2.25
C LEU A 112 -9.48 14.39 -1.98
N ILE A 113 -9.17 14.05 -0.73
CA ILE A 113 -9.16 12.65 -0.29
C ILE A 113 -10.61 12.14 -0.25
N ARG A 114 -10.87 11.06 -1.00
CA ARG A 114 -12.19 10.43 -1.09
C ARG A 114 -12.11 8.92 -1.01
N PRO A 115 -13.10 8.24 -0.40
CA PRO A 115 -13.17 6.79 -0.42
C PRO A 115 -13.24 6.24 -1.84
N LEU A 116 -12.34 5.30 -2.16
CA LEU A 116 -12.41 4.50 -3.36
C LEU A 116 -13.06 3.15 -3.07
N TRP A 117 -12.64 2.50 -1.98
CA TRP A 117 -13.18 1.23 -1.53
C TRP A 117 -12.91 0.99 -0.04
N LEU A 118 -13.96 1.02 0.78
CA LEU A 118 -13.87 0.77 2.23
C LEU A 118 -14.31 -0.66 2.53
N SER A 119 -13.46 -1.63 2.21
CA SER A 119 -13.73 -3.06 2.21
C SER A 119 -14.67 -3.58 3.31
N SER A 120 -15.47 -4.57 2.94
CA SER A 120 -16.05 -5.53 3.88
C SER A 120 -15.11 -6.70 4.16
N ARG A 121 -14.59 -7.40 3.12
CA ARG A 121 -13.70 -8.58 3.21
C ARG A 121 -12.76 -8.74 1.99
N LEU A 122 -11.58 -9.32 2.23
CA LEU A 122 -10.71 -9.95 1.23
C LEU A 122 -11.02 -11.46 1.16
N SER A 123 -10.25 -12.25 0.41
CA SER A 123 -10.45 -13.69 0.29
C SER A 123 -10.38 -14.40 1.64
N HIS A 124 -9.40 -14.02 2.47
CA HIS A 124 -9.17 -14.56 3.80
C HIS A 124 -8.89 -13.44 4.83
N ARG A 125 -8.51 -13.83 6.05
CA ARG A 125 -8.23 -12.86 7.12
C ARG A 125 -6.93 -12.12 6.81
N LEU A 126 -7.02 -10.81 6.57
CA LEU A 126 -5.89 -9.94 6.32
C LEU A 126 -4.94 -9.88 7.52
N GLU A 127 -3.64 -9.99 7.29
CA GLU A 127 -2.59 -9.75 8.27
C GLU A 127 -1.72 -8.55 7.92
N ASP A 128 -1.41 -8.34 6.64
CA ASP A 128 -0.56 -7.26 6.15
C ASP A 128 -0.75 -7.04 4.64
N PHE A 129 -0.26 -5.95 4.06
CA PHE A 129 -0.25 -5.74 2.62
C PHE A 129 0.84 -4.76 2.15
N SER A 130 1.15 -4.82 0.86
CA SER A 130 1.97 -3.85 0.14
C SER A 130 1.38 -3.56 -1.24
N ILE A 131 1.82 -2.48 -1.86
CA ILE A 131 1.52 -2.15 -3.26
C ILE A 131 2.77 -2.46 -4.09
N GLU A 132 2.61 -3.25 -5.14
CA GLU A 132 3.66 -3.56 -6.11
C GLU A 132 3.79 -2.42 -7.14
N PRO A 133 4.94 -2.28 -7.84
CA PRO A 133 5.17 -1.18 -8.77
C PRO A 133 4.15 -1.06 -9.92
N ASP A 134 3.44 -2.15 -10.26
CA ASP A 134 2.41 -2.18 -11.30
C ASP A 134 0.98 -1.89 -10.77
N GLY A 135 0.86 -1.40 -9.54
CA GLY A 135 -0.42 -1.12 -8.88
C GLY A 135 -1.10 -2.35 -8.27
N THR A 136 -0.50 -3.54 -8.38
CA THR A 136 -1.05 -4.74 -7.75
C THR A 136 -0.95 -4.67 -6.24
N ILE A 137 -2.02 -5.03 -5.54
CA ILE A 137 -2.00 -5.17 -4.08
C ILE A 137 -1.58 -6.59 -3.75
N LEU A 138 -0.46 -6.73 -3.05
CA LEU A 138 -0.01 -8.00 -2.48
C LEU A 138 -0.38 -8.05 -1.00
N SER A 139 -1.35 -8.87 -0.64
CA SER A 139 -1.74 -9.10 0.76
C SER A 139 -1.04 -10.32 1.36
N SER A 140 -0.77 -10.26 2.66
CA SER A 140 -0.56 -11.41 3.53
C SER A 140 -1.88 -11.72 4.20
N GLU A 141 -2.39 -12.94 4.02
CA GLU A 141 -3.64 -13.39 4.61
C GLU A 141 -3.48 -14.75 5.29
N VAL A 142 -4.46 -15.12 6.11
CA VAL A 142 -4.51 -16.40 6.81
C VAL A 142 -5.83 -17.09 6.51
N GLU A 143 -5.75 -18.30 5.95
CA GLU A 143 -6.88 -19.19 5.67
C GLU A 143 -7.60 -19.61 6.97
N GLU A 144 -8.77 -20.24 6.86
CA GLU A 144 -9.55 -20.67 8.03
C GLU A 144 -8.81 -21.71 8.88
N ASP A 145 -7.99 -22.56 8.26
CA ASP A 145 -7.15 -23.57 8.92
C ASP A 145 -5.86 -22.98 9.54
N GLY A 146 -5.65 -21.66 9.43
CA GLY A 146 -4.46 -20.98 9.94
C GLY A 146 -3.30 -20.92 8.95
N THR A 147 -3.43 -21.46 7.73
CA THR A 147 -2.36 -21.43 6.73
C THR A 147 -2.10 -20.00 6.24
N PRO A 148 -0.85 -19.49 6.32
CA PRO A 148 -0.49 -18.20 5.75
C PRO A 148 -0.39 -18.29 4.23
N VAL A 149 -1.00 -17.31 3.56
CA VAL A 149 -1.01 -17.19 2.10
C VAL A 149 -0.71 -15.75 1.68
N LYS A 150 -0.11 -15.61 0.50
CA LYS A 150 0.03 -14.33 -0.18
C LYS A 150 -0.97 -14.27 -1.33
N VAL A 151 -1.76 -13.20 -1.43
CA VAL A 151 -2.78 -13.05 -2.47
C VAL A 151 -2.55 -11.75 -3.23
N ARG A 152 -2.62 -11.81 -4.56
CA ARG A 152 -2.53 -10.62 -5.41
C ARG A 152 -3.90 -10.18 -5.86
N TYR A 153 -4.15 -8.87 -5.78
CA TYR A 153 -5.36 -8.25 -6.27
C TYR A 153 -5.07 -7.07 -7.19
N ARG A 154 -5.93 -6.88 -8.18
CA ARG A 154 -5.95 -5.66 -8.99
C ARG A 154 -7.28 -4.95 -8.82
N TYR A 155 -7.25 -3.64 -8.73
CA TYR A 155 -8.46 -2.85 -8.73
C TYR A 155 -9.13 -2.87 -10.12
N ARG A 156 -10.44 -3.07 -10.18
CA ARG A 156 -11.22 -3.12 -11.43
C ARG A 156 -12.61 -2.51 -11.25
N GLY A 157 -12.70 -1.18 -11.35
CA GLY A 157 -13.96 -0.40 -11.38
C GLY A 157 -14.79 -0.43 -10.10
N PHE A 158 -15.15 -1.63 -9.62
CA PHE A 158 -15.96 -1.88 -8.43
C PHE A 158 -15.21 -2.72 -7.39
N GLY A 159 -13.98 -2.33 -7.08
CA GLY A 159 -13.16 -2.95 -6.03
C GLY A 159 -12.10 -3.93 -6.53
N LEU A 160 -11.62 -4.76 -5.62
CA LEU A 160 -10.48 -5.64 -5.83
C LEU A 160 -10.88 -6.96 -6.49
N LYS A 161 -10.15 -7.34 -7.54
CA LYS A 161 -10.25 -8.63 -8.21
C LYS A 161 -9.03 -9.47 -7.89
N TYR A 162 -9.30 -10.68 -7.43
CA TYR A 162 -8.29 -11.71 -7.24
C TYR A 162 -7.54 -11.98 -8.55
N ILE A 163 -6.22 -12.06 -8.48
CA ILE A 163 -5.37 -12.49 -9.60
C ILE A 163 -4.90 -13.92 -9.34
N ASP A 164 -4.08 -14.10 -8.30
CA ASP A 164 -3.48 -15.36 -7.93
C ASP A 164 -3.16 -15.40 -6.43
N ARG A 165 -2.68 -16.57 -5.99
CA ARG A 165 -2.14 -16.76 -4.65
C ARG A 165 -0.86 -17.58 -4.71
N SER A 166 0.03 -17.31 -3.77
CA SER A 166 1.16 -18.20 -3.47
C SER A 166 1.11 -18.62 -2.01
N ARG A 167 1.35 -19.90 -1.74
CA ARG A 167 1.46 -20.39 -0.36
C ARG A 167 2.85 -20.05 0.14
N THR A 168 2.93 -19.30 1.23
CA THR A 168 4.18 -19.11 1.97
C THR A 168 4.51 -20.40 2.71
N GLY A 169 5.21 -21.31 2.03
CA GLY A 169 5.80 -22.51 2.63
C GLY A 169 5.05 -23.82 2.41
N PHE A 170 5.28 -24.46 1.26
CA PHE A 170 5.64 -25.88 1.23
C PHE A 170 6.49 -26.13 -0.02
N ARG A 171 7.80 -25.99 0.11
CA ARG A 171 8.73 -26.56 -0.86
C ARG A 171 8.74 -28.07 -0.58
N SER A 172 7.79 -28.79 -1.17
CA SER A 172 8.01 -30.21 -1.45
C SER A 172 9.24 -30.26 -2.36
N LYS A 173 10.40 -30.62 -1.81
CA LYS A 173 11.46 -31.20 -2.63
C LYS A 173 10.90 -32.52 -3.15
N SER A 174 10.19 -32.46 -4.28
CA SER A 174 9.86 -33.64 -5.06
C SER A 174 10.86 -33.76 -6.20
N SER A 175 11.74 -34.74 -6.00
CA SER A 175 12.42 -35.57 -6.99
C SER A 175 13.23 -34.93 -8.12
N LEU A 176 14.52 -35.21 -8.12
CA LEU A 176 15.26 -35.61 -9.33
C LEU A 176 16.15 -36.81 -8.94
N LYS A 177 15.71 -37.96 -9.47
CA LYS A 177 16.37 -39.26 -9.76
C LYS A 177 17.67 -39.61 -9.03
#